data_AF-A0A959P442-F1
#
_entry.id   AF-A0A959P442-F1
#
_cell.length_a   1.000
_cell.length_b   1.000
_cell.length_c   1.000
_cell.angle_alpha   90.00
_cell.angle_beta   90.00
_cell.angle_gamma   90.00
#
_symmetry.space_group_name_H-M   'P 1'
#
loop_
_entity.id
_entity.type
_entity.pdbx_description
1 polymer ?
#
loop_
_entity_poly.entity_id
_entity_poly.type
_entity_poly.pdbx_seq_one_letter_code
_entity_poly.pdbx_strand_id
1 'polypeptide(L)'
;MIIGIIPARFASTRLKGKPLKDIGGKPMLQHTWENAKKSKLLSDVVIAVDDERVYEVAQRFGARVEMTPKDLETGSDRIAYVAKKLFSSEIIVNIQGDEPFIPGKMIDEAIEPLLFDKNVAISTLAKRITNVDELNSPNIPKVVFDYNNFALYFSRSPIPYVREVASDKQKLLVADIYKHIGLYVYRKEYLLEFTS
;
A
#
# COMPACT_ATOMS: atom_id res chain seq x y z
N MET A 1 14.02 4.22 -12.99
CA MET A 1 14.11 4.23 -11.49
C MET A 1 12.82 3.72 -10.85
N ILE A 2 12.90 3.23 -9.60
CA ILE A 2 11.75 2.74 -8.82
C ILE A 2 11.55 3.68 -7.63
N ILE A 3 10.37 4.32 -7.53
CA ILE A 3 10.12 5.35 -6.52
C ILE A 3 8.94 4.96 -5.64
N GLY A 4 9.15 5.01 -4.33
CA GLY A 4 8.07 4.89 -3.35
C GLY A 4 7.37 6.22 -3.16
N ILE A 5 6.04 6.24 -3.21
CA ILE A 5 5.24 7.42 -2.89
C ILE A 5 4.31 7.07 -1.72
N ILE A 6 4.40 7.88 -0.66
CA ILE A 6 3.55 7.76 0.52
C ILE A 6 2.48 8.85 0.48
N PRO A 7 1.22 8.54 0.13
CA PRO A 7 0.13 9.51 0.24
C PRO A 7 -0.26 9.71 1.71
N ALA A 8 -0.30 10.97 2.16
CA ALA A 8 -0.72 11.32 3.51
C ALA A 8 -1.70 12.49 3.49
N ARG A 9 -2.96 12.21 3.86
CA ARG A 9 -4.02 13.22 3.99
C ARG A 9 -4.21 13.61 5.45
N PHE A 10 -4.37 14.90 5.72
CA PHE A 10 -4.70 15.34 7.07
C PHE A 10 -6.14 14.99 7.46
N ALA A 11 -7.07 15.13 6.51
CA ALA A 11 -8.51 14.96 6.68
C ALA A 11 -8.98 13.50 6.58
N SER A 12 -8.39 12.60 7.36
CA SER A 12 -8.92 11.22 7.49
C SER A 12 -10.25 11.23 8.26
N THR A 13 -11.29 10.67 7.65
CA THR A 13 -12.66 10.61 8.21
C THR A 13 -12.75 9.77 9.48
N ARG A 14 -11.91 8.71 9.58
CA ARG A 14 -11.89 7.78 10.72
C ARG A 14 -10.96 8.21 11.85
N LEU A 15 -9.92 9.01 11.54
CA LEU A 15 -8.95 9.48 12.53
C LEU A 15 -8.31 10.80 12.08
N LYS A 16 -8.82 11.93 12.59
CA LYS A 16 -8.32 13.26 12.24
C LYS A 16 -6.84 13.41 12.58
N GLY A 17 -6.04 13.92 11.63
CA GLY A 17 -4.61 14.11 11.81
C GLY A 17 -3.81 12.81 11.94
N LYS A 18 -4.34 11.69 11.44
CA LYS A 18 -3.72 10.35 11.51
C LYS A 18 -2.22 10.33 11.16
N PRO A 19 -1.73 10.95 10.07
CA PRO A 19 -0.31 10.92 9.73
C PRO A 19 0.61 11.53 10.80
N LEU A 20 0.09 12.48 11.59
CA LEU A 20 0.84 13.20 12.62
C LEU A 20 0.66 12.63 14.02
N LYS A 21 -0.06 11.52 14.17
CA LYS A 21 -0.21 10.87 15.47
C LYS A 21 1.14 10.35 15.96
N ASP A 22 1.44 10.64 17.22
CA ASP A 22 2.65 10.17 17.86
C ASP A 22 2.59 8.65 18.08
N ILE A 23 3.68 7.99 17.71
CA ILE A 23 3.94 6.59 18.00
C ILE A 23 5.35 6.53 18.57
N GLY A 24 5.47 6.47 19.90
CA GLY A 24 6.78 6.36 20.56
C GLY A 24 7.72 7.54 20.27
N GLY A 25 7.20 8.77 20.24
CA GLY A 25 7.98 10.00 20.07
C GLY A 25 8.23 10.42 18.62
N LYS A 26 7.66 9.72 17.63
CA LYS A 26 7.71 10.11 16.22
C LYS A 26 6.32 10.07 15.58
N PRO A 27 6.02 10.94 14.60
CA PRO A 27 4.80 10.84 13.80
C PRO A 27 4.69 9.48 13.08
N MET A 28 3.48 8.93 12.99
CA MET A 28 3.17 7.73 12.19
C MET A 28 3.76 7.79 10.77
N LEU A 29 3.66 8.96 10.13
CA LEU A 29 4.20 9.19 8.79
C LEU A 29 5.72 9.03 8.73
N GLN A 30 6.43 9.47 9.77
CA GLN A 30 7.89 9.32 9.85
C GLN A 30 8.28 7.84 9.96
N HIS A 31 7.57 7.05 10.78
CA HIS A 31 7.81 5.60 10.86
C HIS A 31 7.60 4.91 9.51
N THR A 32 6.53 5.26 8.79
CA THR A 32 6.26 4.71 7.46
C THR A 32 7.39 5.05 6.49
N TRP A 33 7.84 6.31 6.47
CA TRP A 33 8.93 6.76 5.61
C TRP A 33 10.28 6.10 5.96
N GLU A 34 10.64 6.05 7.23
CA GLU A 34 11.88 5.40 7.69
C GLU A 34 11.90 3.91 7.34
N ASN A 35 10.77 3.21 7.48
CA ASN A 35 10.67 1.80 7.15
C ASN A 35 10.63 1.55 5.63
N ALA A 36 9.97 2.42 4.86
CA ALA A 36 9.99 2.37 3.40
C ALA A 36 11.41 2.49 2.84
N LYS A 37 12.21 3.39 3.40
CA LYS A 37 13.63 3.58 3.03
C LYS A 37 14.54 2.38 3.31
N LYS A 38 14.06 1.37 4.04
CA LYS A 38 14.81 0.11 4.26
C LYS A 38 14.66 -0.87 3.08
N SER A 39 13.76 -0.59 2.13
CA SER A 39 13.70 -1.32 0.86
C SER A 39 15.03 -1.20 0.12
N LYS A 40 15.49 -2.31 -0.48
CA LYS A 40 16.73 -2.33 -1.27
C LYS A 40 16.50 -1.91 -2.72
N LEU A 41 15.26 -2.03 -3.21
CA LEU A 41 14.91 -1.74 -4.61
C LEU A 41 14.45 -0.30 -4.84
N LEU A 42 13.94 0.39 -3.81
CA LEU A 42 13.56 1.79 -3.94
C LEU A 42 14.78 2.70 -4.11
N SER A 43 14.74 3.51 -5.16
CA SER A 43 15.75 4.55 -5.42
C SER A 43 15.53 5.79 -4.55
N ASP A 44 14.28 6.12 -4.24
CA ASP A 44 13.88 7.25 -3.40
C ASP A 44 12.47 7.02 -2.82
N VAL A 45 12.12 7.77 -1.77
CA VAL A 45 10.78 7.76 -1.16
C VAL A 45 10.28 9.20 -1.03
N VAL A 46 9.19 9.50 -1.73
CA VAL A 46 8.52 10.79 -1.75
C VAL A 46 7.23 10.74 -0.94
N ILE A 47 6.98 11.75 -0.12
CA ILE A 47 5.70 11.91 0.59
C ILE A 47 4.81 12.86 -0.21
N ALA A 48 3.59 12.44 -0.51
CA ALA A 48 2.59 13.24 -1.21
C ALA A 48 1.53 13.73 -0.21
N VAL A 49 1.45 15.04 0.02
CA VAL A 49 0.59 15.64 1.06
C VAL A 49 -0.35 16.68 0.50
N ASP A 50 -1.44 16.96 1.20
CA ASP A 50 -2.44 17.98 0.85
C ASP A 50 -2.59 19.11 1.88
N ASP A 51 -1.77 19.09 2.93
CA ASP A 51 -1.86 19.98 4.08
C ASP A 51 -0.47 20.46 4.51
N GLU A 52 -0.33 21.77 4.68
CA GLU A 52 0.94 22.44 5.03
C GLU A 52 1.52 21.93 6.36
N ARG A 53 0.68 21.57 7.34
CA ARG A 53 1.18 21.06 8.63
C ARG A 53 1.86 19.71 8.45
N VAL A 54 1.31 18.85 7.58
CA VAL A 54 1.92 17.56 7.26
C VAL A 54 3.19 17.76 6.45
N TYR A 55 3.16 18.70 5.50
CA TYR A 55 4.31 19.11 4.69
C TYR A 55 5.49 19.56 5.56
N GLU A 56 5.27 20.48 6.49
CA GLU A 56 6.31 20.98 7.39
C GLU A 56 6.91 19.89 8.26
N VAL A 57 6.07 19.02 8.85
CA VAL A 57 6.56 17.91 9.67
C VAL A 57 7.39 16.93 8.82
N ALA A 58 6.94 16.62 7.61
CA ALA A 58 7.68 15.78 6.67
C ALA A 58 9.08 16.34 6.33
N GLN A 59 9.17 17.64 6.07
CA GLN A 59 10.46 18.29 5.83
C GLN A 59 11.38 18.22 7.05
N ARG A 60 10.86 18.40 8.27
CA ARG A 60 11.67 18.40 9.50
C ARG A 60 12.39 17.08 9.76
N PHE A 61 11.82 15.94 9.35
CA PHE A 61 12.50 14.64 9.43
C PHE A 61 13.29 14.28 8.16
N GLY A 62 13.45 15.23 7.23
CA GLY A 62 14.32 15.10 6.06
C GLY A 62 13.71 14.31 4.89
N ALA A 63 12.39 14.14 4.86
CA ALA A 63 11.75 13.52 3.71
C ALA A 63 11.64 14.49 2.53
N ARG A 64 11.80 13.94 1.32
CA ARG A 64 11.34 14.58 0.11
C ARG A 64 9.82 14.59 0.12
N VAL A 65 9.21 15.77 0.05
CA VAL A 65 7.77 15.95 0.16
C VAL A 65 7.24 16.85 -0.94
N GLU A 66 6.11 16.46 -1.52
CA GLU A 66 5.43 17.14 -2.61
C GLU A 66 4.01 17.52 -2.18
N MET A 67 3.66 18.79 -2.40
CA MET A 67 2.29 19.25 -2.25
C MET A 67 1.44 18.79 -3.43
N THR A 68 0.23 18.34 -3.12
CA THR A 68 -0.77 17.84 -4.06
C THR A 68 -2.13 18.49 -3.81
N PRO A 69 -2.98 18.66 -4.85
CA PRO A 69 -4.31 19.23 -4.69
C PRO A 69 -5.17 18.50 -3.64
N LYS A 70 -6.03 19.25 -2.95
CA LYS A 70 -6.89 18.73 -1.87
C LYS A 70 -8.07 17.90 -2.39
N ASP A 71 -8.50 18.18 -3.60
CA ASP A 71 -9.66 17.63 -4.30
C ASP A 71 -9.38 16.29 -5.01
N LEU A 72 -8.15 15.78 -4.98
CA LEU A 72 -7.85 14.43 -5.46
C LEU A 72 -8.65 13.40 -4.64
N GLU A 73 -9.49 12.61 -5.31
CA GLU A 73 -10.45 11.73 -4.65
C GLU A 73 -9.77 10.54 -3.98
N THR A 74 -8.83 9.89 -4.69
CA THR A 74 -8.20 8.65 -4.21
C THR A 74 -6.70 8.80 -3.87
N GLY A 75 -6.19 7.83 -3.11
CA GLY A 75 -4.75 7.73 -2.86
C GLY A 75 -3.95 7.54 -4.16
N SER A 76 -4.52 6.80 -5.11
CA SER A 76 -3.91 6.55 -6.43
C SER A 76 -3.78 7.84 -7.25
N ASP A 77 -4.81 8.69 -7.28
CA ASP A 77 -4.73 9.98 -7.99
C ASP A 77 -3.65 10.88 -7.38
N ARG A 78 -3.52 10.85 -6.04
CA ARG A 78 -2.48 11.61 -5.33
C ARG A 78 -1.07 11.17 -5.70
N ILE A 79 -0.81 9.87 -5.75
CA ILE A 79 0.51 9.38 -6.16
C ILE A 79 0.76 9.61 -7.66
N ALA A 80 -0.28 9.55 -8.50
CA ALA A 80 -0.16 9.81 -9.94
C ALA A 80 0.20 11.28 -10.21
N TYR A 81 -0.40 12.22 -9.48
CA TYR A 81 -0.04 13.64 -9.54
C TYR A 81 1.45 13.88 -9.30
N VAL A 82 2.02 13.22 -8.28
CA VAL A 82 3.46 13.30 -8.00
C VAL A 82 4.28 12.57 -9.05
N ALA A 83 3.83 11.38 -9.48
CA ALA A 83 4.52 10.56 -10.48
C ALA A 83 4.71 11.30 -11.82
N LYS A 84 3.76 12.16 -12.23
CA LYS A 84 3.89 13.00 -13.44
C LYS A 84 5.17 13.84 -13.45
N LYS A 85 5.65 14.30 -12.29
CA LYS A 85 6.87 15.11 -12.13
C LYS A 85 8.16 14.29 -12.08
N LEU A 86 8.07 12.97 -11.92
CA LEU A 86 9.21 12.06 -11.76
C LEU A 86 9.62 11.46 -13.11
N PHE A 87 10.21 12.25 -14.01
CA PHE A 87 10.42 11.86 -15.41
C PHE A 87 11.24 10.57 -15.61
N SER A 88 12.18 10.28 -14.72
CA SER A 88 13.08 9.12 -14.76
C SER A 88 12.59 7.89 -13.99
N SER A 89 11.38 7.94 -13.42
CA SER A 89 10.76 6.77 -12.80
C SER A 89 9.94 5.97 -13.80
N GLU A 90 10.05 4.65 -13.70
CA GLU A 90 9.31 3.68 -14.54
C GLU A 90 8.35 2.85 -13.70
N ILE A 91 8.67 2.68 -12.41
CA ILE A 91 7.86 1.95 -11.45
C ILE A 91 7.56 2.85 -10.25
N ILE A 92 6.30 2.89 -9.85
CA ILE A 92 5.80 3.64 -8.70
C ILE A 92 5.24 2.66 -7.67
N VAL A 93 5.72 2.77 -6.42
CA VAL A 93 5.19 1.99 -5.30
C VAL A 93 4.29 2.87 -4.45
N ASN A 94 3.02 2.51 -4.32
CA ASN A 94 2.05 3.14 -3.44
C ASN A 94 2.15 2.57 -2.02
N ILE A 95 2.82 3.29 -1.13
CA ILE A 95 3.06 2.86 0.25
C ILE A 95 2.07 3.59 1.16
N GLN A 96 1.11 2.89 1.75
CA GLN A 96 0.10 3.56 2.58
C GLN A 96 0.73 4.29 3.77
N GLY A 97 0.41 5.57 3.94
CA GLY A 97 0.93 6.41 5.03
C GLY A 97 0.47 6.00 6.44
N ASP A 98 -0.40 5.00 6.54
CA ASP A 98 -0.90 4.44 7.79
C ASP A 98 -0.41 3.03 8.12
N GLU A 99 0.62 2.56 7.42
CA GLU A 99 1.33 1.31 7.68
C GLU A 99 2.72 1.60 8.29
N PRO A 100 2.81 2.14 9.52
CA PRO A 100 4.08 2.61 10.11
C PRO A 100 5.11 1.50 10.30
N PHE A 101 4.71 0.24 10.26
CA PHE A 101 5.57 -0.92 10.49
C PHE A 101 5.77 -1.78 9.23
N ILE A 102 5.46 -1.24 8.04
CA ILE A 102 5.67 -1.98 6.78
C ILE A 102 7.16 -2.36 6.62
N PRO A 103 7.53 -3.64 6.53
CA PRO A 103 8.91 -4.02 6.31
C PRO A 103 9.39 -3.63 4.91
N GLY A 104 10.60 -3.07 4.79
CA GLY A 104 11.22 -2.78 3.49
C GLY A 104 11.29 -4.00 2.57
N LYS A 105 11.48 -5.21 3.12
CA LYS A 105 11.46 -6.47 2.38
C LYS A 105 10.11 -6.74 1.70
N MET A 106 8.99 -6.38 2.32
CA MET A 106 7.68 -6.53 1.69
C MET A 106 7.55 -5.59 0.49
N ILE A 107 8.13 -4.39 0.57
CA ILE A 107 8.17 -3.49 -0.59
C ILE A 107 8.99 -4.11 -1.72
N ASP A 108 10.14 -4.69 -1.40
CA ASP A 108 10.98 -5.39 -2.38
C ASP A 108 10.22 -6.56 -3.04
N GLU A 109 9.58 -7.43 -2.25
CA GLU A 109 8.76 -8.56 -2.73
C GLU A 109 7.62 -8.12 -3.65
N ALA A 110 7.00 -6.96 -3.39
CA ALA A 110 5.94 -6.43 -4.24
C ALA A 110 6.49 -5.88 -5.56
N ILE A 111 7.71 -5.35 -5.58
CA ILE A 111 8.35 -4.80 -6.79
C ILE A 111 8.81 -5.90 -7.74
N GLU A 112 9.32 -7.01 -7.20
CA GLU A 112 9.96 -8.10 -7.95
C GLU A 112 9.17 -8.58 -9.18
N PRO A 113 7.84 -8.84 -9.12
CA PRO A 113 7.08 -9.29 -10.29
C PRO A 113 7.22 -8.37 -11.52
N LEU A 114 7.27 -7.06 -11.33
CA LEU A 114 7.42 -6.09 -12.42
C LEU A 114 8.86 -6.00 -12.96
N LEU A 115 9.85 -6.47 -12.20
CA LEU A 115 11.24 -6.53 -12.67
C LEU A 115 11.48 -7.75 -13.56
N PHE A 116 10.82 -8.86 -13.25
CA PHE A 116 11.01 -10.12 -13.97
C PHE A 116 10.03 -10.32 -15.14
N ASP A 117 8.87 -9.67 -15.12
CA ASP A 117 7.89 -9.73 -16.21
C ASP A 117 7.43 -8.34 -16.67
N LYS A 118 7.72 -8.03 -17.94
CA LYS A 118 7.33 -6.76 -18.58
C LYS A 118 5.82 -6.64 -18.79
N ASN A 119 5.10 -7.75 -18.83
CA ASN A 119 3.64 -7.77 -19.03
C ASN A 119 2.87 -7.51 -17.74
N VAL A 120 3.50 -7.66 -16.57
CA VAL A 120 2.89 -7.30 -15.30
C VAL A 120 2.85 -5.78 -15.19
N ALA A 121 1.65 -5.22 -15.28
CA ALA A 121 1.40 -3.78 -15.14
C ALA A 121 1.31 -3.32 -13.68
N ILE A 122 0.73 -4.17 -12.83
CA ILE A 122 0.42 -3.88 -11.43
C ILE A 122 0.66 -5.14 -10.60
N SER A 123 1.23 -4.97 -9.41
CA SER A 123 1.32 -6.03 -8.40
C SER A 123 0.90 -5.53 -7.02
N THR A 124 0.61 -6.47 -6.13
CA THR A 124 0.30 -6.25 -4.72
C THR A 124 0.74 -7.49 -3.92
N LEU A 125 0.51 -7.49 -2.61
CA LEU A 125 0.84 -8.61 -1.73
C LEU A 125 -0.41 -9.23 -1.11
N ALA A 126 -0.29 -10.53 -0.86
CA ALA A 126 -1.24 -11.31 -0.09
C ALA A 126 -0.53 -11.99 1.08
N LYS A 127 -1.22 -12.10 2.22
CA LYS A 127 -0.72 -12.81 3.40
C LYS A 127 -1.73 -13.85 3.84
N ARG A 128 -1.26 -15.06 4.15
CA ARG A 128 -2.12 -16.13 4.69
C ARG A 128 -2.75 -15.68 6.01
N ILE A 129 -4.06 -15.87 6.12
CA ILE A 129 -4.83 -15.66 7.35
C ILE A 129 -4.67 -16.89 8.22
N THR A 130 -4.33 -16.69 9.49
CA THR A 130 -4.08 -17.78 10.45
C THR A 130 -4.99 -17.74 11.67
N ASN A 131 -5.86 -16.74 11.77
CA ASN A 131 -6.82 -16.62 12.87
C ASN A 131 -8.21 -16.20 12.37
N VAL A 132 -9.22 -16.58 13.15
CA VAL A 132 -10.64 -16.41 12.80
C VAL A 132 -11.06 -14.94 12.80
N ASP A 133 -10.47 -14.11 13.68
CA ASP A 133 -10.79 -12.70 13.77
C ASP A 133 -10.43 -11.97 12.47
N GLU A 134 -9.26 -12.28 11.90
CA GLU A 134 -8.85 -11.74 10.60
C GLU A 134 -9.72 -12.25 9.45
N LEU A 135 -10.11 -13.54 9.47
CA LEU A 135 -10.98 -14.13 8.46
C LEU A 135 -12.31 -13.37 8.35
N ASN A 136 -12.94 -13.13 9.50
CA ASN A 136 -14.27 -12.55 9.59
C ASN A 136 -14.28 -11.02 9.62
N SER A 137 -13.13 -10.36 9.75
CA SER A 137 -13.05 -8.91 9.78
C SER A 137 -13.43 -8.30 8.42
N PRO A 138 -14.44 -7.41 8.37
CA PRO A 138 -14.80 -6.69 7.14
C PRO A 138 -13.78 -5.58 6.80
N ASN A 139 -12.86 -5.27 7.72
CA ASN A 139 -11.78 -4.32 7.51
C ASN A 139 -10.55 -4.95 6.85
N ILE A 140 -10.53 -6.28 6.72
CA ILE A 140 -9.46 -7.04 6.10
C ILE A 140 -10.02 -7.65 4.81
N PRO A 141 -9.76 -7.03 3.65
CA PRO A 141 -10.11 -7.62 2.37
C PRO A 141 -9.37 -8.95 2.18
N LYS A 142 -10.10 -9.97 1.74
CA LYS A 142 -9.57 -11.24 1.27
C LYS A 142 -9.31 -11.16 -0.22
N VAL A 143 -8.39 -11.98 -0.70
CA VAL A 143 -8.04 -12.09 -2.12
C VAL A 143 -7.98 -13.55 -2.53
N VAL A 144 -8.49 -13.83 -3.73
CA VAL A 144 -8.32 -15.10 -4.43
C VAL A 144 -7.56 -14.84 -5.73
N PHE A 145 -6.69 -15.76 -6.11
CA PHE A 145 -5.82 -15.64 -7.28
C PHE A 145 -5.69 -17.00 -7.98
N ASP A 146 -5.29 -16.96 -9.25
CA ASP A 146 -5.08 -18.17 -10.06
C ASP A 146 -3.73 -18.85 -9.75
N TYR A 147 -3.44 -19.94 -10.46
CA TYR A 147 -2.18 -20.69 -10.29
C TYR A 147 -0.92 -19.91 -10.71
N ASN A 148 -1.08 -18.79 -11.42
CA ASN A 148 0.00 -17.90 -11.84
C ASN A 148 0.10 -16.66 -10.92
N ASN A 149 -0.63 -16.64 -9.79
CA ASN A 149 -0.71 -15.54 -8.83
C ASN A 149 -1.37 -14.25 -9.36
N PHE A 150 -2.15 -14.33 -10.44
CA PHE A 150 -2.98 -13.20 -10.85
C PHE A 150 -4.23 -13.13 -9.98
N ALA A 151 -4.47 -11.96 -9.37
CA ALA A 151 -5.65 -11.73 -8.55
C ALA A 151 -6.91 -11.87 -9.41
N LEU A 152 -7.79 -12.80 -9.02
CA LEU A 152 -9.10 -13.01 -9.64
C LEU A 152 -10.13 -12.07 -9.03
N TYR A 153 -10.12 -11.92 -7.71
CA TYR A 153 -11.10 -11.09 -7.01
C TYR A 153 -10.66 -10.67 -5.60
N PHE A 154 -11.08 -9.47 -5.20
CA PHE A 154 -10.93 -8.95 -3.83
C PHE A 154 -12.31 -8.80 -3.19
N SER A 155 -12.46 -9.22 -1.93
CA SER A 155 -13.73 -9.12 -1.22
C SER A 155 -13.56 -8.88 0.27
N ARG A 156 -14.46 -8.11 0.89
CA ARG A 156 -14.55 -8.03 2.35
C ARG A 156 -15.23 -9.27 2.96
N SER A 157 -15.97 -10.03 2.17
CA SER A 157 -16.52 -11.32 2.57
C SER A 157 -15.41 -12.37 2.69
N PRO A 158 -15.54 -13.37 3.58
CA PRO A 158 -14.63 -14.52 3.62
C PRO A 158 -14.68 -15.29 2.30
N ILE A 159 -13.61 -15.22 1.51
CA ILE A 159 -13.42 -15.97 0.27
C ILE A 159 -12.05 -16.67 0.30
N PRO A 160 -11.92 -17.87 -0.30
CA PRO A 160 -12.98 -18.66 -0.93
C PRO A 160 -13.99 -19.23 0.09
N TYR A 161 -15.21 -19.50 -0.37
CA TYR A 161 -16.19 -20.22 0.45
C TYR A 161 -15.76 -21.69 0.57
N VAL A 162 -15.73 -22.20 1.80
CA VAL A 162 -15.38 -23.60 2.09
C VAL A 162 -16.65 -24.33 2.52
N ARG A 163 -17.09 -25.32 1.73
CA ARG A 163 -18.43 -25.92 1.81
C ARG A 163 -18.61 -26.91 2.97
N GLU A 164 -17.61 -27.74 3.26
CA GLU A 164 -17.74 -28.90 4.16
C GLU A 164 -16.93 -28.73 5.45
N VAL A 165 -17.32 -27.75 6.26
CA VAL A 165 -16.63 -27.38 7.50
C VAL A 165 -17.62 -27.01 8.59
N ALA A 166 -17.37 -27.50 9.80
CA ALA A 166 -18.21 -27.26 10.97
C ALA A 166 -17.90 -25.92 11.66
N SER A 167 -16.76 -25.28 11.36
CA SER A 167 -16.37 -24.01 11.98
C SER A 167 -15.34 -23.23 11.17
N ASP A 168 -15.18 -21.93 11.48
CA ASP A 168 -14.15 -21.08 10.88
C ASP A 168 -12.72 -21.50 11.26
N LYS A 169 -12.52 -22.11 12.44
CA LYS A 169 -11.22 -22.70 12.78
C LYS A 169 -10.88 -23.84 11.83
N GLN A 170 -11.85 -24.69 11.52
CA GLN A 170 -11.66 -25.78 10.57
C GLN A 170 -11.40 -25.24 9.16
N LYS A 171 -12.06 -24.15 8.74
CA LYS A 171 -11.78 -23.48 7.46
C LYS A 171 -10.29 -23.16 7.28
N LEU A 172 -9.67 -22.56 8.28
CA LEU A 172 -8.26 -22.15 8.24
C LEU A 172 -7.27 -23.34 8.29
N LEU A 173 -7.74 -24.52 8.72
CA LEU A 173 -6.93 -25.75 8.71
C LEU A 173 -6.96 -26.46 7.35
N VAL A 174 -8.08 -26.37 6.62
CA VAL A 174 -8.29 -27.14 5.38
C VAL A 174 -8.16 -26.32 4.11
N ALA A 175 -8.14 -24.99 4.21
CA ALA A 175 -8.01 -24.09 3.07
C ALA A 175 -7.01 -22.95 3.35
N ASP A 176 -6.25 -22.59 2.32
CA ASP A 176 -5.41 -21.40 2.34
C ASP A 176 -6.27 -20.18 1.98
N ILE A 177 -6.47 -19.32 2.97
CA ILE A 177 -7.22 -18.07 2.82
C ILE A 177 -6.24 -16.92 3.00
N TYR A 178 -6.30 -15.93 2.12
CA TYR A 178 -5.36 -14.83 2.10
C TYR A 178 -6.05 -13.50 2.31
N LYS A 179 -5.44 -12.64 3.11
CA LYS A 179 -5.75 -11.22 3.17
C LYS A 179 -4.90 -10.46 2.16
N HIS A 180 -5.49 -9.46 1.55
CA HIS A 180 -4.78 -8.48 0.74
C HIS A 180 -4.06 -7.47 1.64
N ILE A 181 -2.84 -7.09 1.24
CA ILE A 181 -2.06 -6.03 1.86
C ILE A 181 -2.10 -4.80 0.95
N GLY A 182 -2.52 -3.65 1.48
CA GLY A 182 -2.77 -2.41 0.71
C GLY A 182 -1.55 -1.71 0.10
N LEU A 183 -0.48 -2.45 -0.20
CA LEU A 183 0.68 -2.01 -0.96
C LEU A 183 0.46 -2.33 -2.43
N TYR A 184 0.70 -1.36 -3.31
CA TYR A 184 0.60 -1.59 -4.76
C TYR A 184 1.85 -1.10 -5.46
N VAL A 185 2.27 -1.82 -6.50
CA VAL A 185 3.35 -1.40 -7.39
C VAL A 185 2.78 -1.30 -8.78
N TYR A 186 3.05 -0.18 -9.45
CA TYR A 186 2.56 0.11 -10.78
C TYR A 186 3.72 0.37 -11.71
N ARG A 187 3.63 -0.10 -12.94
CA ARG A 187 4.28 0.59 -14.06
C ARG A 187 3.70 1.98 -14.15
N LYS A 188 4.56 2.99 -14.26
CA LYS A 188 4.16 4.41 -14.20
C LYS A 188 3.11 4.74 -15.26
N GLU A 189 3.27 4.26 -16.48
CA GLU A 189 2.31 4.48 -17.57
C GLU A 189 0.89 3.99 -17.22
N TYR A 190 0.76 2.80 -16.65
CA TYR A 190 -0.53 2.25 -16.21
C TYR A 190 -1.12 2.99 -15.02
N LEU A 191 -0.28 3.46 -14.08
CA LEU A 191 -0.75 4.33 -13.01
C LEU A 191 -1.38 5.61 -13.57
N LEU A 192 -0.74 6.23 -14.58
CA LEU A 192 -1.24 7.45 -15.20
C LEU A 192 -2.51 7.23 -16.04
N GLU A 193 -2.67 6.06 -16.64
CA GLU A 193 -3.89 5.68 -17.37
C GLU A 193 -5.07 5.36 -16.44
N PHE A 194 -4.80 4.73 -15.30
CA PHE A 194 -5.83 4.33 -14.33
C PHE A 194 -6.45 5.50 -13.56
N THR A 195 -5.71 6.60 -13.41
CA THR A 195 -6.11 7.76 -12.62
C THR A 195 -6.62 8.90 -13.50
N SER A 196 -7.55 9.69 -12.95
CA SER A 196 -8.18 10.82 -13.66
C SER A 196 -7.33 12.10 -13.67
#